data_AF-A0A1T2LBK5-F1
#
_entry.id   AF-A0A1T2LBK5-F1
#
_cell.length_a   1.000
_cell.length_b   1.000
_cell.length_c   1.000
_cell.angle_alpha   90.00
_cell.angle_beta   90.00
_cell.angle_gamma   90.00
#
_symmetry.space_group_name_H-M   'P 1'
#
loop_
_entity.id
_entity.type
_entity.pdbx_description
1 polymer ?
#
loop_
_entity_poly.entity_id
_entity_poly.type
_entity_poly.pdbx_seq_one_letter_code
_entity_poly.pdbx_strand_id
1 'polypeptide(L)'
;MTVTGKETLFRQSPEFIWKGVAIIGVYCLVHMLMRLILPQTLASDDAMEAFFSQQFHLVYSLRQPLLYSWLVYAAKNLLGDISLALVAVRYLLLFIMYTGLFLSASIMFTNRRVIVAVMVSYLLIRQYASLSHLVIFLAYYYAAQQVVDAEVLILEKNKLEHGGITEYLYSLLTFGSASLVFSSPLLIVVAILFPGLLFSHHFILPVDAERHLLAAQILIAMLVLVVTGFLLGIGNYKPRWVFPALILLPFYLFSVLEVHPEYLKRAKKYIIGVAIFSVITLVSRYVNVHVDSYEGKGFHRILPIRGLKSTCHPNGVRR
;
A
#
# COMPACT_ATOMS: atom_id res chain seq x y z
N MET A 1 -24.14 -43.65 -4.72
CA MET A 1 -23.32 -42.69 -3.97
C MET A 1 -22.06 -42.41 -4.78
N THR A 2 -22.10 -41.39 -5.62
CA THR A 2 -21.00 -41.03 -6.53
C THR A 2 -20.86 -39.52 -6.51
N VAL A 3 -20.03 -38.99 -5.63
CA VAL A 3 -19.46 -37.65 -5.78
C VAL A 3 -18.00 -37.75 -5.35
N THR A 4 -17.17 -38.30 -6.23
CA THR A 4 -15.72 -38.03 -6.25
C THR A 4 -15.51 -36.65 -6.89
N GLY A 5 -16.01 -35.61 -6.23
CA GLY A 5 -15.66 -34.24 -6.60
C GLY A 5 -14.27 -33.95 -6.03
N LYS A 6 -13.26 -33.80 -6.89
CA LYS A 6 -11.98 -33.22 -6.45
C LYS A 6 -12.32 -31.86 -5.84
N GLU A 7 -12.19 -31.71 -4.53
CA GLU A 7 -12.30 -30.41 -3.88
C GLU A 7 -11.17 -29.53 -4.40
N THR A 8 -11.47 -28.72 -5.41
CA THR A 8 -10.53 -27.73 -5.91
C THR A 8 -10.52 -26.57 -4.93
N LEU A 9 -9.34 -26.25 -4.38
CA LEU A 9 -9.15 -25.11 -3.47
C LEU A 9 -9.71 -23.80 -4.03
N PHE A 10 -9.66 -23.62 -5.35
CA PHE A 10 -10.15 -22.43 -6.02
C PHE A 10 -11.59 -22.58 -6.51
N ARG A 11 -12.40 -21.55 -6.29
CA ARG A 11 -13.75 -21.43 -6.87
C ARG A 11 -13.73 -21.05 -8.35
N GLN A 12 -12.57 -20.64 -8.87
CA GLN A 12 -12.38 -20.15 -10.24
C GLN A 12 -11.70 -21.19 -11.14
N SER A 13 -12.02 -21.13 -12.44
CA SER A 13 -11.36 -21.94 -13.47
C SER A 13 -9.84 -21.66 -13.55
N PRO A 14 -8.99 -22.67 -13.82
CA PRO A 14 -7.54 -22.47 -13.96
C PRO A 14 -7.15 -21.39 -14.96
N GLU A 15 -7.86 -21.27 -16.08
CA GLU A 15 -7.60 -20.22 -17.08
C GLU A 15 -7.75 -18.81 -16.52
N PHE A 16 -8.75 -18.58 -15.66
CA PHE A 16 -8.96 -17.27 -15.04
C PHE A 16 -7.82 -16.94 -14.08
N ILE A 17 -7.35 -17.94 -13.32
CA ILE A 17 -6.23 -17.80 -12.39
C ILE A 17 -4.96 -17.43 -13.15
N TRP A 18 -4.60 -18.20 -14.19
CA TRP A 18 -3.41 -17.93 -14.99
C TRP A 18 -3.46 -16.56 -15.69
N LYS A 19 -4.63 -16.19 -16.25
CA LYS A 19 -4.83 -14.86 -16.84
C LYS A 19 -4.64 -13.74 -15.80
N GLY A 20 -5.20 -13.90 -14.61
CA GLY A 20 -5.05 -12.92 -13.53
C GLY A 20 -3.59 -12.75 -13.08
N VAL A 21 -2.89 -13.85 -12.85
CA VAL A 21 -1.46 -13.83 -12.47
C VAL A 21 -0.61 -13.21 -13.59
N ALA A 22 -0.88 -13.54 -14.85
CA ALA A 22 -0.19 -12.94 -16.00
C ALA A 22 -0.42 -11.42 -16.08
N ILE A 23 -1.65 -10.96 -15.88
CA ILE A 23 -1.97 -9.51 -15.86
C ILE A 23 -1.20 -8.80 -14.74
N ILE A 24 -1.15 -9.37 -13.54
CA ILE A 24 -0.39 -8.82 -12.41
C ILE A 24 1.11 -8.78 -12.74
N GLY A 25 1.64 -9.83 -13.35
CA GLY A 25 3.04 -9.90 -13.80
C GLY A 25 3.37 -8.83 -14.83
N VAL A 26 2.54 -8.66 -15.86
CA VAL A 26 2.69 -7.59 -16.87
C VAL A 26 2.61 -6.22 -16.21
N TYR A 27 1.65 -6.00 -15.29
CA TYR A 27 1.53 -4.74 -14.55
C TYR A 27 2.82 -4.41 -13.78
N CYS A 28 3.35 -5.36 -13.00
CA CYS A 28 4.59 -5.18 -12.24
C CYS A 28 5.79 -4.94 -13.17
N LEU A 29 5.89 -5.68 -14.28
CA LEU A 29 6.96 -5.54 -15.27
C LEU A 29 6.93 -4.16 -15.94
N VAL A 30 5.76 -3.70 -16.37
CA VAL A 30 5.58 -2.38 -16.99
C VAL A 30 6.02 -1.27 -16.04
N HIS A 31 5.63 -1.34 -14.76
CA HIS A 31 6.07 -0.37 -13.76
C HIS A 31 7.57 -0.44 -13.47
N MET A 32 8.13 -1.66 -13.42
CA MET A 32 9.56 -1.89 -13.27
C MET A 32 10.35 -1.22 -14.41
N LEU A 33 9.91 -1.42 -15.66
CA LEU A 33 10.53 -0.81 -16.84
C LEU A 33 10.38 0.71 -16.83
N MET A 34 9.19 1.24 -16.52
CA MET A 34 9.00 2.68 -16.36
C MET A 34 9.94 3.28 -15.31
N ARG A 35 10.15 2.60 -14.17
CA ARG A 35 11.09 3.02 -13.13
C ARG A 35 12.55 3.02 -13.60
N LEU A 36 12.93 2.13 -14.51
CA LEU A 36 14.28 2.07 -15.06
C LEU A 36 14.53 3.13 -16.14
N ILE A 37 13.50 3.48 -16.93
CA ILE A 37 13.57 4.44 -18.04
C ILE A 37 13.49 5.90 -17.55
N LEU A 38 12.63 6.18 -16.56
CA LEU A 38 12.48 7.53 -16.01
C LEU A 38 13.77 7.98 -15.28
N PRO A 39 14.07 9.30 -15.22
CA PRO A 39 15.26 9.81 -14.57
C PRO A 39 15.43 9.22 -13.17
N GLN A 40 16.52 8.48 -12.98
CA GLN A 40 16.72 7.71 -11.77
C GLN A 40 17.23 8.62 -10.65
N THR A 41 16.28 9.19 -9.93
CA THR A 41 16.53 9.91 -8.69
C THR A 41 16.31 8.92 -7.55
N LEU A 42 17.39 8.54 -6.86
CA LEU A 42 17.25 7.78 -5.61
C LEU A 42 16.59 8.72 -4.59
N ALA A 43 15.40 8.33 -4.12
CA ALA A 43 14.82 8.96 -2.95
C ALA A 43 15.76 8.73 -1.75
N SER A 44 15.67 9.56 -0.70
CA SER A 44 16.50 9.43 0.51
C SER A 44 16.55 8.00 1.06
N ASP A 45 15.41 7.33 1.05
CA ASP A 45 15.25 5.98 1.58
C ASP A 45 15.88 4.93 0.65
N ASP A 46 15.73 5.10 -0.67
CA ASP A 46 16.36 4.22 -1.68
C ASP A 46 17.89 4.36 -1.66
N ALA A 47 18.40 5.57 -1.45
CA ALA A 47 19.84 5.83 -1.33
C ALA A 47 20.43 5.21 -0.06
N MET A 48 19.71 5.32 1.06
CA MET A 48 20.08 4.69 2.32
C MET A 48 20.10 3.16 2.19
N GLU A 49 19.10 2.58 1.56
CA GLU A 49 19.06 1.14 1.28
C GLU A 49 20.20 0.70 0.36
N ALA A 50 20.48 1.48 -0.70
CA ALA A 50 21.58 1.21 -1.62
C ALA A 50 22.92 1.20 -0.89
N PHE A 51 23.12 2.10 0.07
CA PHE A 51 24.33 2.19 0.90
C PHE A 51 24.45 0.98 1.83
N PHE A 52 23.38 0.62 2.54
CA PHE A 52 23.37 -0.54 3.42
C PHE A 52 23.61 -1.84 2.66
N SER A 53 22.96 -2.03 1.52
CA SER A 53 23.04 -3.27 0.74
C SER A 53 24.31 -3.42 -0.11
N GLN A 54 25.35 -2.58 0.07
CA GLN A 54 26.63 -2.74 -0.63
C GLN A 54 27.43 -3.93 -0.10
N GLN A 55 27.36 -4.16 1.21
CA GLN A 55 28.06 -5.21 1.94
C GLN A 55 27.06 -6.00 2.78
N PHE A 56 27.33 -7.29 2.99
CA PHE A 56 26.50 -8.07 3.88
C PHE A 56 26.77 -7.71 5.35
N HIS A 57 25.73 -7.24 6.04
CA HIS A 57 25.72 -7.10 7.49
C HIS A 57 24.54 -7.86 8.07
N LEU A 58 24.72 -8.40 9.28
CA LEU A 58 23.63 -9.03 10.03
C LEU A 58 22.63 -7.98 10.52
N VAL A 59 23.09 -6.77 10.84
CA VAL A 59 22.24 -5.66 11.28
C VAL A 59 22.70 -4.38 10.57
N TYR A 60 21.78 -3.76 9.82
CA TYR A 60 22.03 -2.48 9.15
C TYR A 60 21.46 -1.31 9.94
N SER A 61 20.22 -1.43 10.42
CA SER A 61 19.54 -0.42 11.21
C SER A 61 18.53 -1.08 12.16
N LEU A 62 18.41 -0.56 13.38
CA LEU A 62 17.36 -0.95 14.31
C LEU A 62 15.95 -0.52 13.85
N ARG A 63 15.87 0.36 12.85
CA ARG A 63 14.61 0.93 12.36
C ARG A 63 13.96 0.09 11.26
N GLN A 64 14.72 -0.78 10.60
CA GLN A 64 14.27 -1.51 9.42
C GLN A 64 14.46 -3.02 9.58
N PRO A 65 13.49 -3.84 9.15
CA PRO A 65 13.61 -5.29 9.20
C PRO A 65 14.66 -5.80 8.20
N LEU A 66 15.45 -6.78 8.63
CA LEU A 66 16.69 -7.23 7.97
C LEU A 66 16.46 -7.89 6.59
N LEU A 67 15.31 -8.56 6.42
CA LEU A 67 15.04 -9.39 5.25
C LEU A 67 15.11 -8.61 3.94
N TYR A 68 14.65 -7.35 3.92
CA TYR A 68 14.66 -6.55 2.71
C TYR A 68 16.09 -6.28 2.22
N SER A 69 16.98 -5.81 3.10
CA SER A 69 18.38 -5.54 2.78
C SER A 69 19.14 -6.81 2.37
N TRP A 70 18.82 -7.97 2.96
CA TRP A 70 19.40 -9.25 2.54
C TRP A 70 18.99 -9.65 1.13
N LEU A 71 17.72 -9.45 0.77
CA LEU A 71 17.23 -9.72 -0.59
C LEU A 71 17.88 -8.77 -1.60
N VAL A 72 18.03 -7.48 -1.27
CA VAL A 72 18.68 -6.48 -2.13
C VAL A 72 20.17 -6.81 -2.31
N TYR A 73 20.88 -7.14 -1.23
CA TYR A 73 22.27 -7.58 -1.29
C TYR A 73 22.46 -8.81 -2.20
N ALA A 74 21.61 -9.84 -2.02
CA ALA A 74 21.63 -11.04 -2.86
C ALA A 74 21.36 -10.71 -4.33
N ALA A 75 20.34 -9.91 -4.61
CA ALA A 75 20.02 -9.49 -5.97
C ALA A 75 21.13 -8.65 -6.60
N LYS A 76 21.79 -7.78 -5.84
CA LYS A 76 22.95 -6.99 -6.30
C LYS A 76 24.12 -7.88 -6.69
N ASN A 77 24.39 -8.96 -5.96
CA ASN A 77 25.46 -9.90 -6.33
C ASN A 77 25.14 -10.74 -7.56
N LEU A 78 23.85 -10.94 -7.88
CA LEU A 78 23.41 -11.63 -9.10
C LEU A 78 23.36 -10.70 -10.32
N LEU A 79 22.89 -9.46 -10.15
CA LEU A 79 22.59 -8.52 -11.23
C LEU A 79 23.71 -7.50 -11.48
N GLY A 80 24.65 -7.33 -10.54
CA GLY A 80 25.80 -6.43 -10.63
C GLY A 80 25.50 -4.94 -10.39
N ASP A 81 24.25 -4.49 -10.57
CA ASP A 81 23.84 -3.10 -10.37
C ASP A 81 22.88 -2.98 -9.17
N ILE A 82 23.24 -2.13 -8.19
CA ILE A 82 22.45 -1.91 -6.97
C ILE A 82 21.09 -1.26 -7.26
N SER A 83 21.00 -0.38 -8.25
CA SER A 83 19.74 0.29 -8.63
C SER A 83 18.80 -0.71 -9.28
N LEU A 84 19.33 -1.57 -10.15
CA LEU A 84 18.57 -2.66 -10.75
C LEU A 84 18.11 -3.67 -9.69
N ALA A 85 18.97 -4.01 -8.72
CA ALA A 85 18.62 -4.89 -7.61
C ALA A 85 17.49 -4.34 -6.74
N LEU A 86 17.56 -3.06 -6.34
CA LEU A 86 16.50 -2.39 -5.58
C LEU A 86 15.16 -2.44 -6.30
N VAL A 87 15.16 -2.14 -7.59
CA VAL A 87 13.97 -2.15 -8.45
C VAL A 87 13.45 -3.58 -8.59
N ALA A 88 14.29 -4.55 -8.96
CA ALA A 88 13.89 -5.94 -9.16
C ALA A 88 13.27 -6.55 -7.90
N VAL A 89 13.92 -6.41 -6.73
CA VAL A 89 13.40 -6.95 -5.45
C VAL A 89 12.06 -6.31 -5.11
N ARG A 90 11.93 -4.99 -5.26
CA ARG A 90 10.68 -4.26 -4.99
C ARG A 90 9.52 -4.78 -5.83
N TYR A 91 9.71 -4.91 -7.15
CA TYR A 91 8.65 -5.36 -8.04
C TYR A 91 8.36 -6.86 -7.92
N LEU A 92 9.35 -7.67 -7.54
CA LEU A 92 9.14 -9.08 -7.19
C LEU A 92 8.26 -9.23 -5.93
N LEU A 93 8.56 -8.48 -4.86
CA LEU A 93 7.75 -8.50 -3.64
C LEU A 93 6.32 -8.01 -3.89
N LEU A 94 6.16 -6.98 -4.72
CA LEU A 94 4.83 -6.52 -5.15
C LEU A 94 4.09 -7.60 -5.95
N PHE A 95 4.76 -8.27 -6.88
CA PHE A 95 4.17 -9.36 -7.66
C PHE A 95 3.68 -10.50 -6.76
N ILE A 96 4.50 -10.94 -5.80
CA ILE A 96 4.16 -11.99 -4.84
C ILE A 96 2.93 -11.58 -4.01
N MET A 97 2.94 -10.36 -3.48
CA MET A 97 1.86 -9.85 -2.65
C MET A 97 0.54 -9.71 -3.44
N TYR A 98 0.55 -9.09 -4.62
CA TYR A 98 -0.67 -8.96 -5.43
C TYR A 98 -1.18 -10.31 -5.92
N THR A 99 -0.28 -11.24 -6.25
CA THR A 99 -0.67 -12.61 -6.60
C THR A 99 -1.33 -13.29 -5.40
N GLY A 100 -0.75 -13.19 -4.21
CA GLY A 100 -1.35 -13.71 -2.98
C GLY A 100 -2.76 -13.17 -2.73
N LEU A 101 -2.94 -11.84 -2.83
CA LEU A 101 -4.25 -11.20 -2.71
C LEU A 101 -5.23 -11.69 -3.79
N PHE A 102 -4.81 -11.79 -5.04
CA PHE A 102 -5.65 -12.29 -6.13
C PHE A 102 -6.08 -13.75 -5.93
N LEU A 103 -5.16 -14.60 -5.48
CA LEU A 103 -5.45 -16.00 -5.18
C LEU A 103 -6.41 -16.11 -3.99
N SER A 104 -6.21 -15.35 -2.91
CA SER A 104 -7.15 -15.28 -1.78
C SER A 104 -8.54 -14.84 -2.24
N ALA A 105 -8.63 -13.83 -3.10
CA ALA A 105 -9.90 -13.39 -3.67
C ALA A 105 -10.55 -14.46 -4.55
N SER A 106 -9.74 -15.26 -5.27
CA SER A 106 -10.21 -16.35 -6.13
C SER A 106 -10.65 -17.61 -5.36
N ILE A 107 -10.21 -17.74 -4.11
CA ILE A 107 -10.70 -18.75 -3.16
C ILE A 107 -12.01 -18.27 -2.54
N MET A 108 -12.09 -17.00 -2.15
CA MET A 108 -13.20 -16.44 -1.39
C MET A 108 -14.42 -16.11 -2.26
N PHE A 109 -14.25 -15.46 -3.41
CA PHE A 109 -15.37 -14.96 -4.21
C PHE A 109 -15.70 -15.88 -5.39
N THR A 110 -17.00 -16.01 -5.67
CA THR A 110 -17.52 -16.76 -6.82
C THR A 110 -17.61 -15.88 -8.06
N ASN A 111 -17.98 -14.61 -7.89
CA ASN A 111 -18.16 -13.68 -8.99
C ASN A 111 -16.83 -13.01 -9.38
N ARG A 112 -16.37 -13.27 -10.60
CA ARG A 112 -15.15 -12.69 -11.18
C ARG A 112 -15.11 -11.15 -11.12
N ARG A 113 -16.26 -10.47 -11.24
CA ARG A 113 -16.32 -9.00 -11.15
C ARG A 113 -16.01 -8.52 -9.74
N VAL A 114 -16.39 -9.27 -8.71
CA VAL A 114 -16.08 -8.95 -7.32
C VAL A 114 -14.58 -9.11 -7.07
N ILE A 115 -13.98 -10.21 -7.57
CA ILE A 115 -12.52 -10.43 -7.52
C ILE A 115 -11.78 -9.24 -8.15
N VAL A 116 -12.14 -8.86 -9.38
CA VAL A 116 -11.50 -7.74 -10.07
C VAL A 116 -11.73 -6.43 -9.32
N ALA A 117 -12.93 -6.19 -8.78
CA ALA A 117 -13.23 -4.99 -8.00
C ALA A 117 -12.38 -4.90 -6.72
N VAL A 118 -12.17 -6.01 -6.00
CA VAL A 118 -11.24 -6.09 -4.86
C VAL A 118 -9.83 -5.73 -5.30
N MET A 119 -9.34 -6.34 -6.39
CA MET A 119 -7.98 -6.10 -6.87
C MET A 119 -7.75 -4.64 -7.29
N VAL A 120 -8.67 -4.03 -8.05
CA VAL A 120 -8.52 -2.61 -8.43
C VAL A 120 -8.70 -1.66 -7.26
N SER A 121 -9.40 -2.05 -6.20
CA SER A 121 -9.54 -1.24 -4.98
C SER A 121 -8.18 -0.95 -4.31
N TYR A 122 -7.21 -1.86 -4.46
CA TYR A 122 -5.86 -1.62 -3.96
C TYR A 122 -5.14 -0.47 -4.68
N LEU A 123 -5.59 -0.08 -5.89
CA LEU A 123 -5.08 1.11 -6.57
C LEU A 123 -5.54 2.42 -5.91
N LEU A 124 -6.66 2.39 -5.18
CA LEU A 124 -7.17 3.56 -4.44
C LEU A 124 -6.43 3.79 -3.12
N ILE A 125 -5.79 2.76 -2.56
CA ILE A 125 -5.12 2.85 -1.26
C ILE A 125 -3.72 3.46 -1.44
N ARG A 126 -3.48 4.59 -0.74
CA ARG A 126 -2.24 5.39 -0.83
C ARG A 126 -0.95 4.56 -0.74
N GLN A 127 -0.88 3.55 0.12
CA GLN A 127 0.36 2.81 0.36
C GLN A 127 0.82 1.99 -0.86
N TYR A 128 -0.14 1.57 -1.69
CA TYR A 128 0.11 0.94 -2.98
C TYR A 128 0.32 1.96 -4.10
N ALA A 129 -0.43 3.06 -4.03
CA ALA A 129 -0.34 4.18 -4.97
C ALA A 129 0.87 5.11 -4.78
N SER A 130 1.54 5.13 -3.64
CA SER A 130 2.77 5.90 -3.44
C SER A 130 3.93 5.26 -4.20
N LEU A 131 3.87 3.94 -4.41
CA LEU A 131 4.71 3.16 -5.32
C LEU A 131 4.31 3.31 -6.79
N SER A 132 3.08 3.76 -7.10
CA SER A 132 2.54 3.87 -8.48
C SER A 132 1.83 5.19 -8.84
N HIS A 133 2.18 6.30 -8.18
CA HIS A 133 1.92 7.67 -8.65
C HIS A 133 0.51 8.31 -8.47
N LEU A 134 0.12 8.67 -7.23
CA LEU A 134 -1.06 9.54 -6.97
C LEU A 134 -0.70 10.98 -6.56
N VAL A 135 -1.13 12.00 -7.33
CA VAL A 135 -0.92 13.45 -7.06
C VAL A 135 -2.13 14.12 -6.41
N ILE A 136 -3.37 13.81 -6.82
CA ILE A 136 -4.57 14.44 -6.24
C ILE A 136 -4.81 13.98 -4.79
N PHE A 137 -4.55 12.70 -4.48
CA PHE A 137 -4.46 12.25 -3.10
C PHE A 137 -3.15 12.68 -2.42
N LEU A 138 -2.12 13.10 -3.16
CA LEU A 138 -0.96 13.74 -2.55
C LEU A 138 -1.39 15.08 -1.98
N ALA A 139 -2.09 15.94 -2.73
CA ALA A 139 -2.60 17.20 -2.22
C ALA A 139 -3.61 17.00 -1.07
N TYR A 140 -4.60 16.11 -1.21
CA TYR A 140 -5.54 15.80 -0.13
C TYR A 140 -4.86 15.19 1.10
N TYR A 141 -3.94 14.24 0.93
CA TYR A 141 -3.24 13.63 2.06
C TYR A 141 -2.15 14.53 2.64
N TYR A 142 -1.46 15.34 1.86
CA TYR A 142 -0.52 16.34 2.39
C TYR A 142 -1.31 17.42 3.12
N ALA A 143 -2.47 17.85 2.63
CA ALA A 143 -3.36 18.75 3.37
C ALA A 143 -3.87 18.07 4.65
N ALA A 144 -4.37 16.82 4.57
CA ALA A 144 -4.83 16.07 5.73
C ALA A 144 -3.71 15.76 6.73
N GLN A 145 -2.49 15.44 6.27
CA GLN A 145 -1.32 15.28 7.13
C GLN A 145 -0.83 16.60 7.66
N GLN A 146 -0.88 17.70 6.92
CA GLN A 146 -0.50 18.99 7.47
C GLN A 146 -1.48 19.45 8.55
N VAL A 147 -2.77 19.15 8.41
CA VAL A 147 -3.76 19.38 9.48
C VAL A 147 -3.45 18.50 10.69
N VAL A 148 -3.24 17.19 10.50
CA VAL A 148 -2.88 16.27 11.58
C VAL A 148 -1.53 16.64 12.22
N ASP A 149 -0.50 16.92 11.42
CA ASP A 149 0.84 17.27 11.88
C ASP A 149 0.87 18.66 12.54
N ALA A 150 0.04 19.62 12.10
CA ALA A 150 -0.11 20.92 12.76
C ALA A 150 -0.83 20.79 14.10
N GLU A 151 -1.89 19.97 14.18
CA GLU A 151 -2.53 19.62 15.46
C GLU A 151 -1.53 18.92 16.40
N VAL A 152 -0.73 17.97 15.87
CA VAL A 152 0.35 17.31 16.61
C VAL A 152 1.38 18.31 17.11
N LEU A 153 1.81 19.27 16.29
CA LEU A 153 2.86 20.23 16.67
C LEU A 153 2.35 21.23 17.72
N ILE A 154 1.09 21.67 17.61
CA ILE A 154 0.42 22.54 18.59
C ILE A 154 0.26 21.81 19.92
N LEU A 155 -0.05 20.50 19.89
CA LEU A 155 -0.29 19.70 21.09
C LEU A 155 0.99 19.12 21.70
N GLU A 156 2.03 18.84 20.91
CA GLU A 156 3.38 18.51 21.37
C GLU A 156 4.03 19.72 22.06
N LYS A 157 3.73 20.93 21.59
CA LYS A 157 4.07 22.16 22.31
C LYS A 157 3.32 22.28 23.65
N ASN A 158 2.13 21.71 23.75
CA ASN A 158 1.30 21.65 24.98
C ASN A 158 1.52 20.37 25.82
N LYS A 159 2.35 19.41 25.37
CA LYS A 159 2.73 18.19 26.13
C LYS A 159 3.44 18.52 27.44
N LEU A 160 3.98 19.72 27.56
CA LEU A 160 4.60 20.21 28.79
C LEU A 160 3.58 20.48 29.91
N GLU A 161 2.26 20.52 29.63
CA GLU A 161 1.24 20.92 30.61
C GLU A 161 0.17 19.85 30.92
N HIS A 162 0.03 18.78 30.12
CA HIS A 162 -1.06 17.82 30.30
C HIS A 162 -0.57 16.38 30.48
N GLY A 163 -0.70 15.83 31.69
CA GLY A 163 -0.36 14.45 32.01
C GLY A 163 -1.54 13.46 31.96
N GLY A 164 -1.24 12.21 31.61
CA GLY A 164 -2.08 11.04 31.86
C GLY A 164 -3.15 10.76 30.81
N ILE A 165 -4.42 11.07 31.10
CA ILE A 165 -5.58 10.63 30.31
C ILE A 165 -5.72 11.37 28.97
N THR A 166 -5.36 12.65 28.94
CA THR A 166 -5.46 13.48 27.74
C THR A 166 -4.56 12.99 26.61
N GLU A 167 -3.36 12.50 26.92
CA GLU A 167 -2.44 11.93 25.94
C GLU A 167 -2.99 10.63 25.33
N TYR A 168 -3.68 9.80 26.13
CA TYR A 168 -4.31 8.59 25.62
C TYR A 168 -5.53 8.86 24.74
N LEU A 169 -6.39 9.81 25.14
CA LEU A 169 -7.50 10.24 24.29
C LEU A 169 -7.01 10.80 22.96
N TYR A 170 -5.91 11.55 22.99
CA TYR A 170 -5.27 12.07 21.79
C TYR A 170 -4.69 10.95 20.91
N SER A 171 -3.99 9.99 21.50
CA SER A 171 -3.47 8.81 20.80
C SER A 171 -4.58 8.04 20.08
N LEU A 172 -5.74 7.86 20.74
CA LEU A 172 -6.91 7.22 20.14
C LEU A 172 -7.51 8.04 18.97
N LEU A 173 -7.55 9.36 19.11
CA LEU A 173 -8.04 10.26 18.06
C LEU A 173 -7.11 10.30 16.84
N THR A 174 -5.79 10.33 17.04
CA THR A 174 -4.82 10.23 15.94
C THR A 174 -4.87 8.87 15.26
N PHE A 175 -5.12 7.78 16.00
CA PHE A 175 -5.37 6.47 15.43
C PHE A 175 -6.64 6.44 14.56
N GLY A 176 -7.75 6.97 15.08
CA GLY A 176 -9.02 7.05 14.35
C GLY A 176 -8.89 7.87 13.06
N SER A 177 -8.28 9.05 13.14
CA SER A 177 -8.03 9.89 11.96
C SER A 177 -7.08 9.22 10.96
N ALA A 178 -6.01 8.57 11.41
CA ALA A 178 -5.11 7.82 10.54
C ALA A 178 -5.81 6.69 9.79
N SER A 179 -6.74 5.99 10.46
CA SER A 179 -7.56 4.93 9.91
C SER A 179 -8.54 5.45 8.85
N LEU A 180 -9.20 6.58 9.13
CA LEU A 180 -10.11 7.25 8.20
C LEU A 180 -9.36 7.79 6.98
N VAL A 181 -8.22 8.46 7.17
CA VAL A 181 -7.39 8.96 6.07
C VAL A 181 -6.93 7.81 5.18
N PHE A 182 -6.51 6.69 5.77
CA PHE A 182 -6.08 5.49 5.02
C PHE A 182 -7.21 4.90 4.15
N SER A 183 -8.41 4.78 4.71
CA SER A 183 -9.56 4.13 4.08
C SER A 183 -10.41 5.07 3.21
N SER A 184 -10.30 6.39 3.39
CA SER A 184 -11.15 7.40 2.74
C SER A 184 -11.23 7.31 1.21
N PRO A 185 -10.17 7.05 0.43
CA PRO A 185 -10.30 6.93 -1.03
C PRO A 185 -11.28 5.84 -1.44
N LEU A 186 -11.14 4.68 -0.80
CA LEU A 186 -12.01 3.53 -1.03
C LEU A 186 -13.43 3.83 -0.54
N LEU A 187 -13.55 4.32 0.70
CA LEU A 187 -14.85 4.58 1.32
C LEU A 187 -15.65 5.66 0.58
N ILE A 188 -15.01 6.70 0.03
CA ILE A 188 -15.68 7.74 -0.75
C ILE A 188 -16.25 7.16 -2.05
N VAL A 189 -15.44 6.42 -2.81
CA VAL A 189 -15.92 5.79 -4.06
C VAL A 189 -17.03 4.77 -3.77
N VAL A 190 -16.88 4.02 -2.68
CA VAL A 190 -17.88 3.07 -2.22
C VAL A 190 -19.18 3.77 -1.78
N ALA A 191 -19.08 4.87 -1.02
CA ALA A 191 -20.24 5.66 -0.60
C ALA A 191 -21.05 6.19 -1.79
N ILE A 192 -20.35 6.64 -2.84
CA ILE A 192 -21.00 7.20 -4.05
C ILE A 192 -21.69 6.10 -4.86
N LEU A 193 -21.02 4.97 -5.11
CA LEU A 193 -21.53 3.93 -6.01
C LEU A 193 -22.43 2.90 -5.30
N PHE A 194 -22.19 2.69 -4.01
CA PHE A 194 -22.83 1.70 -3.15
C PHE A 194 -23.24 2.31 -1.80
N PRO A 195 -24.05 3.40 -1.77
CA PRO A 195 -24.39 4.10 -0.52
C PRO A 195 -25.07 3.19 0.51
N GLY A 196 -25.88 2.23 0.05
CA GLY A 196 -26.52 1.27 0.94
C GLY A 196 -25.54 0.38 1.69
N LEU A 197 -24.32 0.18 1.18
CA LEU A 197 -23.30 -0.63 1.84
C LEU A 197 -22.79 0.00 3.15
N LEU A 198 -22.78 1.34 3.22
CA LEU A 198 -22.27 2.09 4.37
C LEU A 198 -23.38 2.64 5.26
N PHE A 199 -24.54 2.98 4.67
CA PHE A 199 -25.57 3.77 5.35
C PHE A 199 -26.92 3.06 5.53
N SER A 200 -27.12 1.85 4.98
CA SER A 200 -28.42 1.19 5.09
C SER A 200 -28.45 0.16 6.22
N HIS A 201 -29.43 0.30 7.12
CA HIS A 201 -29.75 -0.69 8.17
C HIS A 201 -30.40 -1.98 7.62
N HIS A 202 -30.79 -2.00 6.34
CA HIS A 202 -31.48 -3.13 5.70
C HIS A 202 -30.55 -4.21 5.15
N PHE A 203 -29.23 -4.02 5.26
CA PHE A 203 -28.28 -5.10 4.97
C PHE A 203 -28.33 -6.13 6.09
N ILE A 204 -29.26 -7.07 5.98
CA ILE A 204 -29.18 -8.32 6.73
C ILE A 204 -27.98 -9.06 6.15
N LEU A 205 -26.83 -8.91 6.80
CA LEU A 205 -25.63 -9.65 6.47
C LEU A 205 -25.94 -11.14 6.69
N PRO A 206 -25.84 -12.00 5.66
CA PRO A 206 -25.83 -13.43 5.92
C PRO A 206 -24.65 -13.71 6.85
N VAL A 207 -24.92 -14.49 7.89
CA VAL A 207 -23.92 -14.93 8.86
C VAL A 207 -23.04 -15.99 8.19
N ASP A 208 -22.15 -15.53 7.32
CA ASP A 208 -21.15 -16.39 6.68
C ASP A 208 -19.88 -16.39 7.55
N ALA A 209 -19.39 -17.57 7.92
CA ALA A 209 -18.20 -17.74 8.76
C ALA A 209 -16.97 -17.00 8.20
N GLU A 210 -16.80 -16.98 6.87
CA GLU A 210 -15.70 -16.28 6.18
C GLU A 210 -15.73 -14.77 6.42
N ARG A 211 -16.90 -14.14 6.41
CA ARG A 211 -17.06 -12.69 6.62
C ARG A 211 -16.81 -12.30 8.06
N HIS A 212 -17.33 -13.11 8.99
CA HIS A 212 -17.09 -12.92 10.42
C HIS A 212 -15.61 -13.04 10.74
N LEU A 213 -14.92 -14.00 10.12
CA LEU A 213 -13.48 -14.14 10.27
C LEU A 213 -12.73 -12.91 9.75
N LEU A 214 -13.07 -12.37 8.59
CA LEU A 214 -12.46 -11.13 8.07
C LEU A 214 -12.72 -9.93 8.98
N ALA A 215 -13.97 -9.75 9.43
CA ALA A 215 -14.33 -8.68 10.35
C ALA A 215 -13.56 -8.81 11.67
N ALA A 216 -13.51 -10.02 12.22
CA ALA A 216 -12.75 -10.30 13.43
C ALA A 216 -11.26 -10.06 13.24
N GLN A 217 -10.66 -10.47 12.12
CA GLN A 217 -9.25 -10.21 11.82
C GLN A 217 -8.94 -8.71 11.73
N ILE A 218 -9.79 -7.94 11.06
CA ILE A 218 -9.64 -6.47 10.98
C ILE A 218 -9.76 -5.88 12.39
N LEU A 219 -10.80 -6.23 13.15
CA LEU A 219 -11.04 -5.69 14.49
C LEU A 219 -9.93 -6.07 15.48
N ILE A 220 -9.49 -7.33 15.46
CA ILE A 220 -8.38 -7.81 16.30
C ILE A 220 -7.08 -7.09 15.91
N ALA A 221 -6.77 -6.95 14.61
CA ALA A 221 -5.58 -6.23 14.17
C ALA A 221 -5.63 -4.75 14.59
N MET A 222 -6.79 -4.11 14.45
CA MET A 222 -7.01 -2.73 14.92
C MET A 222 -6.83 -2.63 16.44
N LEU A 223 -7.41 -3.57 17.21
CA LEU A 223 -7.27 -3.63 18.66
C LEU A 223 -5.80 -3.82 19.08
N VAL A 224 -5.09 -4.73 18.43
CA VAL A 224 -3.66 -4.98 18.68
C VAL A 224 -2.85 -3.70 18.40
N LEU A 225 -3.14 -2.96 17.33
CA LEU A 225 -2.46 -1.70 17.04
C LEU A 225 -2.72 -0.64 18.12
N VAL A 226 -3.96 -0.49 18.57
CA VAL A 226 -4.32 0.47 19.65
C VAL A 226 -3.65 0.08 20.96
N VAL A 227 -3.74 -1.19 21.37
CA VAL A 227 -3.15 -1.69 22.61
C VAL A 227 -1.63 -1.57 22.58
N THR A 228 -1.00 -1.95 21.46
CA THR A 228 0.46 -1.86 21.32
C THR A 228 0.92 -0.41 21.35
N GLY A 229 0.25 0.50 20.64
CA GLY A 229 0.63 1.90 20.70
C GLY A 229 0.34 2.55 22.05
N PHE A 230 -0.70 2.12 22.78
CA PHE A 230 -0.91 2.50 24.17
C PHE A 230 0.26 2.05 25.07
N LEU A 231 0.65 0.78 25.00
CA LEU A 231 1.74 0.21 25.81
C LEU A 231 3.11 0.84 25.49
N LEU A 232 3.34 1.21 24.23
CA LEU A 232 4.59 1.82 23.77
C LEU A 232 4.61 3.35 23.92
N GLY A 233 3.55 3.97 24.45
CA GLY A 233 3.48 5.43 24.58
C GLY A 233 3.47 6.16 23.24
N ILE A 234 2.92 5.55 22.19
CA ILE A 234 2.78 6.16 20.87
C ILE A 234 1.71 7.25 20.94
N GLY A 235 2.14 8.51 20.82
CA GLY A 235 1.23 9.66 20.80
C GLY A 235 0.70 10.06 19.41
N ASN A 236 1.30 9.57 18.33
CA ASN A 236 0.93 9.94 16.96
C ASN A 236 0.97 8.72 16.03
N TYR A 237 -0.20 8.29 15.56
CA TYR A 237 -0.30 7.23 14.56
C TYR A 237 -0.21 7.78 13.14
N LYS A 238 0.72 7.21 12.36
CA LYS A 238 0.81 7.50 10.93
C LYS A 238 -0.15 6.60 10.15
N PRO A 239 -0.83 7.05 9.09
CA PRO A 239 -1.73 6.21 8.28
C PRO A 239 -1.12 4.90 7.78
N ARG A 240 0.19 4.90 7.51
CA ARG A 240 0.95 3.69 7.12
C ARG A 240 1.05 2.61 8.21
N TRP A 241 0.81 2.96 9.48
CA TRP A 241 0.84 2.00 10.59
C TRP A 241 -0.45 1.20 10.69
N VAL A 242 -1.56 1.76 10.21
CA VAL A 242 -2.87 1.10 10.19
C VAL A 242 -3.02 0.16 8.98
N PHE A 243 -2.08 0.25 8.02
CA PHE A 243 -2.08 -0.53 6.79
C PHE A 243 -2.23 -2.06 7.00
N PRO A 244 -1.49 -2.72 7.91
CA PRO A 244 -1.60 -4.18 8.08
C PRO A 244 -3.00 -4.62 8.51
N ALA A 245 -3.72 -3.80 9.27
CA ALA A 245 -5.09 -4.10 9.69
C ALA A 245 -6.10 -3.84 8.56
N LEU A 246 -5.92 -2.75 7.80
CA LEU A 246 -6.89 -2.29 6.80
C LEU A 246 -6.65 -2.85 5.39
N ILE A 247 -5.59 -3.64 5.17
CA ILE A 247 -5.35 -4.32 3.90
C ILE A 247 -6.52 -5.25 3.51
N LEU A 248 -7.25 -5.80 4.48
CA LEU A 248 -8.39 -6.69 4.26
C LEU A 248 -9.71 -5.93 4.07
N LEU A 249 -9.73 -4.61 4.21
CA LEU A 249 -10.95 -3.81 4.09
C LEU A 249 -11.66 -3.98 2.73
N PRO A 250 -10.97 -4.01 1.57
CA PRO A 250 -11.62 -4.30 0.30
C PRO A 250 -12.30 -5.68 0.30
N PHE A 251 -11.66 -6.71 0.85
CA PHE A 251 -12.24 -8.05 0.93
C PHE A 251 -13.55 -8.04 1.72
N TYR A 252 -13.54 -7.38 2.88
CA TYR A 252 -14.74 -7.24 3.70
C TYR A 252 -15.87 -6.52 2.95
N LEU A 253 -15.62 -5.32 2.40
CA LEU A 253 -16.63 -4.53 1.70
C LEU A 253 -17.22 -5.27 0.49
N PHE A 254 -16.37 -5.92 -0.31
CA PHE A 254 -16.80 -6.60 -1.53
C PHE A 254 -17.43 -7.98 -1.26
N SER A 255 -17.15 -8.61 -0.11
CA SER A 255 -17.90 -9.79 0.33
C SER A 255 -19.37 -9.45 0.51
N VAL A 256 -19.66 -8.31 1.14
CA VAL A 256 -21.02 -7.83 1.31
C VAL A 256 -21.65 -7.58 -0.05
N LEU A 257 -20.96 -6.92 -0.98
CA LEU A 257 -21.45 -6.67 -2.33
C LEU A 257 -21.81 -7.94 -3.14
N GLU A 258 -21.10 -9.06 -2.94
CA GLU A 258 -21.36 -10.29 -3.68
C GLU A 258 -22.76 -10.87 -3.44
N VAL A 259 -23.32 -10.66 -2.24
CA VAL A 259 -24.65 -11.16 -1.85
C VAL A 259 -25.79 -10.33 -2.42
N HIS A 260 -25.51 -9.14 -2.95
CA HIS A 260 -26.55 -8.23 -3.42
C HIS A 260 -26.46 -8.02 -4.96
N PRO A 261 -27.29 -8.73 -5.75
CA PRO A 261 -27.27 -8.68 -7.20
C PRO A 261 -27.42 -7.28 -7.81
N GLU A 262 -28.16 -6.38 -7.15
CA GLU A 262 -28.36 -5.01 -7.61
C GLU A 262 -27.05 -4.22 -7.69
N TYR A 263 -26.13 -4.47 -6.76
CA TYR A 263 -24.83 -3.79 -6.73
C TYR A 263 -23.81 -4.44 -7.66
N LEU A 264 -23.93 -5.74 -7.97
CA LEU A 264 -23.11 -6.41 -8.98
C LEU A 264 -23.24 -5.76 -10.37
N LYS A 265 -24.41 -5.18 -10.69
CA LYS A 265 -24.62 -4.39 -11.92
C LYS A 265 -23.73 -3.12 -11.95
N ARG A 266 -23.46 -2.53 -10.78
CA ARG A 266 -22.63 -1.33 -10.62
C ARG A 266 -21.13 -1.64 -10.48
N ALA A 267 -20.75 -2.89 -10.16
CA ALA A 267 -19.34 -3.29 -10.03
C ALA A 267 -18.52 -3.00 -11.30
N LYS A 268 -19.10 -3.15 -12.50
CA LYS A 268 -18.42 -2.77 -13.76
C LYS A 268 -18.11 -1.28 -13.81
N LYS A 269 -19.04 -0.41 -13.38
CA LYS A 269 -18.83 1.05 -13.31
C LYS A 269 -17.74 1.40 -12.31
N TYR A 270 -17.72 0.73 -11.16
CA TYR A 270 -16.65 0.86 -10.17
C TYR A 270 -15.29 0.53 -10.77
N ILE A 271 -15.14 -0.65 -11.40
CA ILE A 271 -13.87 -1.08 -12.00
C ILE A 271 -13.38 -0.09 -13.05
N ILE A 272 -14.26 0.35 -13.96
CA ILE A 272 -13.91 1.31 -15.00
C ILE A 272 -13.55 2.67 -14.38
N GLY A 273 -14.32 3.16 -13.41
CA GLY A 273 -14.06 4.42 -12.73
C GLY A 273 -12.71 4.43 -12.02
N VAL A 274 -12.38 3.36 -11.29
CA VAL A 274 -11.08 3.21 -10.61
C VAL A 274 -9.93 3.10 -11.63
N ALA A 275 -10.12 2.39 -12.74
CA ALA A 275 -9.11 2.30 -13.80
C ALA A 275 -8.84 3.66 -14.45
N ILE A 276 -9.89 4.40 -14.82
CA ILE A 276 -9.77 5.75 -15.38
C ILE A 276 -9.07 6.68 -14.38
N PHE A 277 -9.50 6.65 -13.12
CA PHE A 277 -8.89 7.45 -12.06
C PHE A 277 -7.40 7.13 -11.90
N SER A 278 -7.01 5.86 -11.93
CA SER A 278 -5.61 5.42 -11.85
C SER A 278 -4.77 5.92 -13.03
N VAL A 279 -5.33 5.91 -14.25
CA VAL A 279 -4.65 6.44 -15.45
C VAL A 279 -4.48 7.96 -15.34
N ILE A 280 -5.52 8.70 -14.95
CA ILE A 280 -5.45 10.15 -14.74
C ILE A 280 -4.36 10.49 -13.72
N THR A 281 -4.28 9.73 -12.63
CA THR A 281 -3.27 9.96 -11.59
C THR A 281 -1.85 9.70 -12.08
N LEU A 282 -1.64 8.64 -12.86
CA LEU A 282 -0.35 8.34 -13.47
C LEU A 282 0.11 9.46 -14.41
N VAL A 283 -0.79 9.93 -15.29
CA VAL A 283 -0.52 11.06 -16.21
C VAL A 283 -0.21 12.33 -15.41
N SER A 284 -0.98 12.63 -14.37
CA SER A 284 -0.76 13.83 -13.54
C SER A 284 0.62 13.83 -12.88
N ARG A 285 1.13 12.68 -12.41
CA ARG A 285 2.47 12.61 -11.81
C ARG A 285 3.54 12.72 -12.88
N TYR A 286 3.35 12.11 -14.04
CA TYR A 286 4.26 12.29 -15.16
C TYR A 286 4.42 13.78 -15.46
N VAL A 287 3.32 14.53 -15.56
CA VAL A 287 3.34 15.99 -15.77
C VAL A 287 4.08 16.70 -14.62
N ASN A 288 3.74 16.42 -13.35
CA ASN A 288 4.41 17.08 -12.21
C ASN A 288 5.92 16.85 -12.17
N VAL A 289 6.38 15.62 -12.42
CA VAL A 289 7.83 15.32 -12.44
C VAL A 289 8.55 16.13 -13.50
N HIS A 290 7.92 16.35 -14.67
CA HIS A 290 8.51 17.17 -15.72
C HIS A 290 8.46 18.65 -15.36
N VAL A 291 7.33 19.16 -14.84
CA VAL A 291 7.16 20.56 -14.41
C VAL A 291 8.14 20.93 -13.29
N ASP A 292 8.27 20.09 -12.25
CA ASP A 292 9.21 20.32 -11.14
C ASP A 292 10.67 20.31 -11.59
N SER A 293 10.99 19.54 -12.63
CA SER A 293 12.31 19.55 -13.28
C SER A 293 12.57 20.84 -14.05
N TYR A 294 11.55 21.50 -14.59
CA TYR A 294 11.69 22.80 -15.29
C TYR A 294 11.86 23.97 -14.29
N GLU A 295 11.22 23.91 -13.12
CA GLU A 295 11.30 24.99 -12.12
C GLU A 295 12.55 24.93 -11.22
N GLY A 296 13.40 23.90 -11.34
CA GLY A 296 14.64 23.77 -10.57
C GLY A 296 14.46 23.52 -9.06
N LYS A 297 13.23 23.44 -8.56
CA LYS A 297 12.89 23.27 -7.13
C LYS A 297 13.13 21.85 -6.58
N GLY A 298 13.34 20.86 -7.46
CA GLY A 298 13.50 19.45 -7.07
C GLY A 298 14.90 19.00 -6.63
N PHE A 299 15.93 19.83 -6.78
CA PHE A 299 17.34 19.38 -6.67
C PHE A 299 17.91 19.27 -5.24
N HIS A 300 17.25 19.80 -4.21
CA HIS A 300 17.86 19.87 -2.87
C HIS A 300 17.79 18.57 -2.04
N ARG A 301 17.22 17.47 -2.58
CA ARG A 301 17.04 16.22 -1.81
C ARG A 301 17.23 14.94 -2.63
N ILE A 302 17.96 15.02 -3.73
CA ILE A 302 18.06 13.96 -4.74
C ILE A 302 19.52 13.83 -5.19
N LEU A 303 20.11 12.65 -4.97
CA LEU A 303 21.48 12.35 -5.43
C LEU A 303 21.45 11.69 -6.83
N PRO A 304 22.20 12.22 -7.82
CA PRO A 304 22.29 11.63 -9.15
C PRO A 304 23.12 10.34 -9.12
N ILE A 305 22.56 9.25 -9.66
CA ILE A 305 23.12 7.89 -9.61
C ILE A 305 24.49 7.76 -10.30
N ARG A 306 24.81 8.61 -11.28
CA ARG A 306 26.11 8.56 -11.99
C ARG A 306 27.33 8.76 -11.08
N GLY A 307 27.17 9.32 -9.88
CA GLY A 307 28.26 9.49 -8.91
C GLY A 307 28.60 8.25 -8.08
N LEU A 308 27.73 7.24 -8.01
CA LEU A 308 27.92 6.05 -7.14
C LEU A 308 28.76 4.94 -7.78
N LYS A 309 29.13 5.08 -9.06
CA LYS A 309 29.88 4.04 -9.80
C LYS A 309 31.40 4.04 -9.57
N SER A 310 32.00 4.94 -8.78
CA SER A 310 33.47 5.05 -8.75
C SER A 310 34.19 5.47 -7.46
N THR A 311 33.53 5.69 -6.32
CA THR A 311 34.23 6.22 -5.13
C THR A 311 33.97 5.41 -3.87
N CYS A 312 34.50 4.19 -3.82
CA CYS A 312 34.84 3.50 -2.57
C CYS A 312 36.01 2.53 -2.85
N HIS A 313 37.21 3.10 -3.07
CA HIS A 313 38.44 2.34 -2.87
C HIS A 313 38.74 2.31 -1.35
N PRO A 314 39.17 1.19 -0.75
CA PRO A 314 39.35 1.07 0.70
C PRO A 314 40.51 1.92 1.25
N ASN A 315 41.39 2.43 0.39
CA ASN A 315 42.58 3.16 0.79
C ASN A 315 42.44 4.63 0.40
N GLY A 316 41.75 5.37 1.26
CA GLY A 316 41.70 6.83 1.21
C GLY A 316 43.02 7.44 1.68
N VAL A 317 44.01 7.54 0.78
CA VAL A 317 45.06 8.55 0.86
C VAL A 317 45.20 9.17 -0.53
N ARG A 318 44.72 10.40 -0.69
CA ARG A 318 45.29 11.35 -1.65
C ARG A 318 45.80 12.53 -0.85
N ARG A 319 47.01 12.96 -1.25
CA ARG A 319 47.85 13.98 -0.64
C ARG A 319 47.09 15.22 -0.19
#